data_AF-A0A2I0IPQ1-F1
#
_entry.id   AF-A0A2I0IPQ1-F1
#
_cell.length_a   1.000
_cell.length_b   1.000
_cell.length_c   1.000
_cell.angle_alpha   90.00
_cell.angle_beta   90.00
_cell.angle_gamma   90.00
#
_symmetry.space_group_name_H-M   'P 1'
#
loop_
_entity.id
_entity.type
_entity.pdbx_description
1 polymer ?
#
loop_
_entity_poly.entity_id
_entity_poly.type
_entity_poly.pdbx_seq_one_letter_code
_entity_poly.pdbx_strand_id
1 'polypeptide(L)' 'MATAALSPSDAEKLSKLKSAVAGLDQISENEKTGFINLVSRYLSGEAQHVEWSKINTPTDEVVVPYDNLAPTPE' A
#
# COMPACT_ATOMS: atom_id res chain seq x y z
N MET A 1 18.19 8.52 1.08
CA MET A 1 17.40 7.28 0.99
C MET A 1 17.70 6.65 -0.36
N ALA A 2 18.37 5.50 -0.40
CA ALA A 2 18.54 4.77 -1.66
C ALA A 2 17.18 4.19 -2.04
N THR A 3 16.61 4.61 -3.16
CA THR A 3 15.45 3.95 -3.76
C THR A 3 15.86 2.52 -4.06
N ALA A 4 15.25 1.54 -3.39
CA ALA A 4 15.49 0.13 -3.69
C ALA A 4 14.92 -0.14 -5.10
N ALA A 5 15.81 -0.25 -6.09
CA ALA A 5 15.43 -0.61 -7.44
C ALA A 5 15.03 -2.10 -7.46
N LEU A 6 13.96 -2.43 -8.19
CA LEU A 6 13.55 -3.83 -8.40
C LEU A 6 14.74 -4.65 -8.90
N SER A 7 15.02 -5.78 -8.26
CA SER A 7 16.04 -6.70 -8.75
C SER A 7 15.64 -7.27 -10.11
N PRO A 8 16.60 -7.61 -11.00
CA PRO A 8 16.29 -8.25 -12.28
C PRO A 8 15.46 -9.53 -12.13
N SER A 9 15.76 -10.34 -11.10
CA SER A 9 14.99 -11.55 -10.79
C SER A 9 13.55 -11.26 -10.38
N ASP A 10 13.30 -10.15 -9.68
CA ASP A 10 11.95 -9.79 -9.26
C ASP A 10 11.15 -9.14 -10.40
N ALA A 11 11.83 -8.42 -11.31
CA ALA A 11 11.22 -7.94 -12.54
C ALA A 11 10.74 -9.12 -13.42
N GLU A 12 11.52 -10.20 -13.51
CA GLU A 12 11.10 -11.42 -14.22
C GLU A 12 9.91 -12.11 -13.54
N LYS A 13 9.91 -12.23 -12.21
CA LYS A 13 8.76 -12.79 -11.46
C LYS A 13 7.50 -11.96 -11.71
N LEU A 14 7.61 -10.64 -11.69
CA LEU A 14 6.49 -9.73 -11.94
C LEU A 14 5.96 -9.86 -13.37
N SER A 15 6.85 -10.00 -14.35
CA SER A 15 6.45 -10.25 -15.75
C SER A 15 5.66 -11.55 -15.89
N LYS A 16 6.16 -12.66 -15.30
CA LYS A 16 5.47 -13.96 -15.29
C LYS A 16 4.11 -13.87 -14.60
N LEU A 17 4.04 -13.14 -13.48
CA LEU A 17 2.80 -12.94 -12.73
C LEU A 17 1.75 -12.17 -13.54
N LYS A 18 2.14 -11.10 -14.23
CA LYS A 18 1.24 -10.34 -15.12
C LYS A 18 0.60 -11.25 -16.18
N SER A 19 1.40 -12.12 -16.80
CA SER A 19 0.89 -13.09 -17.78
C SER A 19 -0.07 -14.10 -17.16
N ALA A 20 0.23 -14.63 -15.96
CA ALA A 20 -0.64 -15.58 -15.28
C ALA A 20 -1.98 -14.95 -14.87
N VAL A 21 -1.95 -13.71 -14.38
CA VAL A 21 -3.14 -12.97 -13.91
C VAL A 21 -4.04 -12.54 -15.07
N ALA A 22 -3.47 -12.24 -16.25
CA ALA A 22 -4.25 -11.87 -17.43
C ALA A 22 -5.24 -12.97 -17.84
N GLY A 23 -4.87 -14.24 -17.69
CA GLY A 23 -5.69 -15.41 -18.03
C GLY A 23 -6.72 -15.82 -16.97
N LEU A 24 -6.91 -15.05 -15.90
CA LEU A 24 -7.91 -15.34 -14.88
C LEU A 24 -9.25 -14.70 -15.27
N ASP A 25 -10.25 -15.53 -15.59
CA ASP A 25 -11.59 -15.06 -15.95
C ASP A 25 -12.52 -14.86 -14.74
N GLN A 26 -12.08 -15.29 -13.55
CA GLN A 26 -12.87 -15.26 -12.32
C GLN A 26 -12.82 -13.92 -11.58
N ILE A 27 -11.92 -13.02 -12.01
CA ILE A 27 -11.70 -11.71 -11.38
C ILE A 27 -11.74 -10.60 -12.42
N SER A 28 -12.21 -9.43 -12.00
CA SER A 28 -12.29 -8.24 -12.84
C SER A 28 -10.91 -7.68 -13.20
N GLU A 29 -10.84 -6.90 -14.28
CA GLU A 29 -9.62 -6.16 -14.66
C GLU A 29 -9.11 -5.22 -13.56
N ASN A 30 -10.02 -4.69 -12.73
CA ASN A 30 -9.68 -3.87 -11.58
C ASN A 30 -8.95 -4.69 -10.51
N GLU A 31 -9.42 -5.90 -10.20
CA GLU A 31 -8.78 -6.80 -9.25
C GLU A 31 -7.42 -7.29 -9.76
N LYS A 32 -7.32 -7.63 -11.04
CA LYS A 32 -6.04 -7.97 -11.70
C LYS A 32 -5.02 -6.85 -11.52
N THR A 33 -5.43 -5.62 -11.82
CA THR A 33 -4.58 -4.42 -11.70
C THR A 33 -4.17 -4.18 -10.25
N GLY A 34 -5.12 -4.21 -9.31
CA GLY A 34 -4.86 -4.02 -7.89
C GLY A 34 -3.89 -5.05 -7.32
N PHE A 35 -4.07 -6.33 -7.68
CA PHE A 35 -3.18 -7.41 -7.28
C PHE A 35 -1.75 -7.23 -7.82
N ILE A 36 -1.59 -6.91 -9.10
CA ILE A 36 -0.26 -6.65 -9.70
C ILE A 36 0.42 -5.45 -9.04
N ASN A 37 -0.31 -4.39 -8.73
CA ASN A 37 0.24 -3.22 -8.02
C ASN A 37 0.73 -3.60 -6.62
N LEU A 38 -0.04 -4.40 -5.88
CA LEU A 38 0.34 -4.86 -4.55
C LEU A 38 1.63 -5.69 -4.60
N VAL A 39 1.72 -6.65 -5.54
CA VAL A 39 2.91 -7.50 -5.66
C VAL A 39 4.12 -6.71 -6.18
N SER A 40 3.91 -5.73 -7.07
CA SER A 40 4.98 -4.84 -7.52
C SER A 40 5.59 -4.06 -6.34
N ARG A 41 4.76 -3.54 -5.42
CA ARG A 41 5.22 -2.86 -4.20
C ARG A 41 5.94 -3.81 -3.24
N TYR A 42 5.46 -5.06 -3.14
CA TYR A 42 6.12 -6.08 -2.33
C TYR A 42 7.53 -6.39 -2.85
N LEU A 43 7.66 -6.56 -4.17
CA LEU A 43 8.93 -6.89 -4.82
C LEU A 43 9.91 -5.72 -4.93
N SER A 44 9.44 -4.47 -4.98
CA SER A 44 10.32 -3.30 -4.94
C SER A 44 11.04 -3.16 -3.61
N GLY A 45 10.54 -3.81 -2.55
CA GLY A 45 11.09 -3.66 -1.20
C GLY A 45 10.94 -2.22 -0.68
N GLU A 46 10.08 -1.41 -1.29
CA GLU A 46 9.68 -0.08 -0.80
C GLU A 46 8.78 -0.25 0.43
N ALA A 47 9.35 -0.78 1.49
CA ALA A 47 8.80 -0.62 2.83
C ALA A 47 9.15 0.79 3.28
N GLN A 48 8.12 1.58 3.56
CA GLN A 48 8.29 2.82 4.31
C GLN A 48 8.75 2.41 5.71
N HIS A 49 10.07 2.41 5.92
CA HIS A 49 10.65 2.11 7.22
C HIS A 49 10.26 3.24 8.17
N VAL A 50 9.50 2.90 9.20
CA VAL A 50 9.12 3.87 10.23
C VAL A 50 10.30 4.00 11.19
N GLU A 51 10.89 5.19 11.22
CA GLU A 51 11.91 5.52 12.22
C GLU A 51 11.22 5.79 13.57
N TRP A 52 11.49 4.94 14.56
CA TRP A 52 10.84 5.01 15.87
C TRP A 52 11.00 6.38 16.54
N SER A 53 12.18 7.00 16.42
CA SER A 53 12.48 8.31 17.01
C SER A 53 11.68 9.47 16.41
N LYS A 54 11.00 9.27 15.27
CA LYS A 54 10.15 10.28 14.61
C LYS A 54 8.67 10.14 14.98
N ILE A 55 8.29 9.09 15.72
CA ILE A 55 6.91 8.89 16.15
C ILE A 55 6.60 9.84 17.30
N ASN A 56 5.48 10.54 17.20
CA ASN A 56 4.95 11.43 18.23
C ASN A 56 3.50 11.07 18.52
N THR A 57 3.05 11.32 19.76
CA THR A 57 1.64 11.20 20.13
C THR A 57 0.82 12.22 19.33
N PRO A 58 -0.26 11.80 18.62
CA PRO A 58 -1.16 12.73 17.95
C PRO A 58 -1.75 13.75 18.93
N THR A 59 -2.00 14.97 18.46
CA THR A 59 -2.68 16.02 19.25
C THR A 59 -4.20 15.84 19.23
N ASP A 60 -4.89 16.48 20.16
CA ASP A 60 -6.36 16.52 20.20
C ASP A 60 -6.99 17.24 19.00
N GLU A 61 -6.19 17.90 18.15
CA GLU A 61 -6.63 18.45 16.88
C GLU A 61 -6.66 17.37 15.77
N VAL A 62 -5.75 16.40 15.84
CA VAL A 62 -5.65 15.27 14.89
C VAL A 62 -6.54 14.11 15.32
N VAL A 63 -6.57 13.82 16.61
CA VAL A 63 -7.39 12.78 17.24
C VAL A 63 -8.31 13.47 18.25
N VAL A 64 -9.40 14.03 17.74
CA VAL A 64 -10.36 14.79 18.54
C VAL A 64 -11.09 13.87 19.53
N PRO A 65 -11.10 14.18 20.84
CA PRO A 65 -11.93 13.46 21.80
C PRO A 65 -13.41 13.52 21.41
N TYR A 66 -14.10 12.39 21.50
CA TYR A 66 -15.50 12.28 21.08
C TYR A 66 -16.41 13.29 21.79
N ASP A 67 -16.18 13.54 23.07
CA ASP A 67 -16.96 14.50 23.88
C ASP A 67 -16.86 15.95 23.39
N ASN A 68 -15.82 16.27 22.59
CA ASN A 68 -15.61 17.59 22.01
C ASN A 68 -16.25 17.72 20.60
N LEU A 69 -16.85 16.66 20.06
CA LEU A 69 -17.51 16.72 18.76
C LEU A 69 -18.81 17.51 18.85
N ALA A 70 -19.10 18.28 17.79
CA ALA A 70 -20.37 18.97 17.68
C ALA A 70 -21.54 17.96 17.70
N PRO A 71 -22.63 18.24 18.43
CA PRO A 71 -23.80 17.36 18.42
C PRO A 71 -24.41 17.29 17.02
N THR A 72 -25.06 16.17 16.71
CA THR A 72 -25.80 16.02 15.46
C THR A 72 -26.94 17.05 15.39
N PRO A 73 -27.16 17.72 14.24
CA PRO A 73 -28.30 18.62 14.05
C PRO A 73 -29.63 17.90 14.26
N GLU A 74 -30.64 18.61 14.76
CA GLU A 74 -32.04 18.16 14.76
C GLU A 74 -32.71 18.30 13.38
#